data_AF-A0A438CB33-F1
#
_entry.id   AF-A0A438CB33-F1
#
_cell.length_a   1.000
_cell.length_b   1.000
_cell.length_c   1.000
_cell.angle_alpha   90.00
_cell.angle_beta   90.00
_cell.angle_gamma   90.00
#
_symmetry.space_group_name_H-M   'P 1'
#
loop_
_entity.id
_entity.type
_entity.pdbx_description
1 polymer ?
#
loop_
_entity_poly.entity_id
_entity_poly.type
_entity_poly.pdbx_seq_one_letter_code
_entity_poly.pdbx_strand_id
1 'polypeptide(L)'
;MAVSLEELLDAPTTMSALAPRSTSTTPSRELLSPSTSFAIIGGFPSSLTAAPKKKPVSRSIKTGLQFSIGRIGRYLKKGHHSQRVGTSAQVYLAAVLE
;
A
#
# COMPACT_ATOMS: atom_id res chain seq x y z
N MET A 1 68.17 -16.73 -13.30
CA MET A 1 67.05 -17.45 -12.67
C MET A 1 66.77 -16.77 -11.35
N ALA A 2 65.54 -16.26 -11.22
CA ALA A 2 64.84 -15.74 -10.04
C ALA A 2 65.68 -15.05 -8.94
N VAL A 3 65.62 -13.72 -8.95
CA VAL A 3 65.73 -12.86 -7.77
C VAL A 3 64.45 -12.98 -6.92
N SER A 4 64.63 -12.95 -5.59
CA SER A 4 63.83 -12.21 -4.59
C SER A 4 63.71 -12.99 -3.27
N LEU A 5 64.68 -12.70 -2.39
CA LEU A 5 64.50 -12.63 -0.94
C LEU A 5 63.71 -11.36 -0.58
N GLU A 6 63.43 -11.18 0.72
CA GLU A 6 62.62 -10.13 1.38
C GLU A 6 61.17 -10.59 1.66
N GLU A 7 60.87 -11.21 2.81
CA GLU A 7 60.67 -10.56 4.12
C GLU A 7 59.48 -9.58 4.02
N LEU A 8 58.38 -9.69 4.77
CA LEU A 8 58.31 -9.43 6.21
C LEU A 8 56.84 -9.03 6.44
N LEU A 9 56.33 -9.25 7.66
CA LEU A 9 55.18 -8.56 8.25
C LEU A 9 53.78 -9.16 8.00
N ASP A 10 53.48 -10.20 8.77
CA ASP A 10 52.16 -10.38 9.36
C ASP A 10 51.84 -9.13 10.21
N ALA A 11 50.94 -8.28 9.74
CA ALA A 11 50.47 -7.11 10.48
C ALA A 11 49.08 -7.37 11.08
N PRO A 12 48.83 -6.92 12.32
CA PRO A 12 47.71 -7.31 13.15
C PRO A 12 46.45 -6.51 12.81
N THR A 13 45.28 -7.13 12.87
CA THR A 13 44.03 -6.38 13.04
C THR A 13 43.16 -7.05 14.08
N THR A 14 43.49 -6.68 15.31
CA THR A 14 42.67 -6.74 16.50
C THR A 14 41.40 -5.88 16.37
N MET A 15 40.34 -6.39 16.98
CA MET A 15 39.17 -5.67 17.52
C MET A 15 38.16 -5.11 16.52
N SER A 16 36.94 -5.66 16.52
CA SER A 16 35.88 -5.07 17.36
C SER A 16 34.54 -5.76 17.08
N ALA A 17 34.11 -6.57 18.04
CA ALA A 17 32.69 -6.83 18.22
C ALA A 17 32.05 -5.56 18.81
N LEU A 18 31.11 -4.95 18.09
CA LEU A 18 30.14 -4.04 18.70
C LEU A 18 28.79 -4.14 17.97
N ALA A 19 27.76 -4.38 18.76
CA ALA A 19 26.38 -4.72 18.39
C ALA A 19 25.67 -3.68 17.50
N PRO A 20 24.58 -4.08 16.80
CA PRO A 20 23.71 -3.12 16.12
C PRO A 20 22.91 -2.31 17.15
N ARG A 21 23.19 -1.00 17.25
CA ARG A 21 22.39 -0.07 18.05
C ARG A 21 21.68 0.93 17.13
N SER A 22 20.37 0.81 17.12
CA SER A 22 19.38 1.73 16.56
C SER A 22 19.61 3.18 16.98
N THR A 23 19.70 4.10 16.02
CA THR A 23 19.34 5.51 16.18
C THR A 23 18.59 6.00 14.94
N SER A 24 17.44 6.60 15.21
CA SER A 24 16.43 7.16 14.31
C SER A 24 16.87 8.43 13.57
N THR A 25 16.06 8.82 12.56
CA THR A 25 15.89 10.21 12.05
C THR A 25 16.96 10.64 11.02
N THR A 26 16.74 10.94 9.73
CA THR A 26 15.59 11.32 8.88
C THR A 26 16.06 11.24 7.40
N PRO A 27 15.32 10.69 6.43
CA PRO A 27 15.48 11.11 5.04
C PRO A 27 14.43 12.19 4.73
N SER A 28 14.89 13.44 4.77
CA SER A 28 14.20 14.58 4.18
C SER A 28 14.00 14.34 2.68
N ARG A 29 12.74 14.45 2.23
CA ARG A 29 12.32 14.67 0.84
C ARG A 29 12.77 13.65 -0.21
N GLU A 30 12.00 12.58 -0.32
CA GLU A 30 11.69 11.98 -1.63
C GLU A 30 10.17 12.04 -1.80
N LEU A 31 9.73 13.16 -2.37
CA LEU A 31 8.38 13.39 -2.85
C LEU A 31 8.16 12.54 -4.10
N LEU A 32 7.97 11.24 -3.94
CA LEU A 32 7.37 10.42 -4.98
C LEU A 32 5.93 10.11 -4.58
N SER A 33 5.04 10.92 -5.15
CA SER A 33 3.59 10.75 -5.16
C SER A 33 3.18 9.28 -5.17
N PRO A 34 2.20 8.84 -4.34
CA PRO A 34 1.52 7.58 -4.56
C PRO A 34 0.67 7.69 -5.84
N SER A 35 1.34 7.67 -6.99
CA SER A 35 0.77 7.44 -8.32
C SER A 35 0.86 5.95 -8.64
N THR A 36 0.48 5.08 -7.70
CA THR A 36 0.15 3.70 -8.06
C THR A 36 -1.34 3.66 -8.37
N SER A 37 -1.61 4.05 -9.60
CA SER A 37 -2.87 3.99 -10.30
C SER A 37 -3.48 2.59 -10.16
N PHE A 38 -4.49 2.42 -9.30
CA PHE A 38 -5.41 1.29 -9.40
C PHE A 38 -6.37 1.56 -10.58
N ALA A 39 -5.81 1.63 -11.79
CA ALA A 39 -6.51 1.82 -13.04
C ALA A 39 -6.75 0.44 -13.67
N ILE A 40 -7.78 -0.27 -13.20
CA ILE A 40 -8.38 -1.39 -13.94
C ILE A 40 -9.74 -0.94 -14.44
N ILE A 41 -9.79 0.03 -15.36
CA ILE A 41 -11.03 0.36 -16.06
C ILE A 41 -10.70 0.81 -17.48
N GLY A 42 -10.71 -0.12 -18.43
CA GLY A 42 -11.15 0.19 -19.79
C GLY A 42 -12.61 0.65 -19.69
N GLY A 43 -12.83 1.97 -19.72
CA GLY A 43 -14.13 2.60 -19.55
C GLY A 43 -14.41 3.51 -20.72
N PHE A 44 -15.42 3.17 -21.50
CA PHE A 44 -15.95 4.01 -22.58
C PHE A 44 -16.28 5.42 -22.05
N PRO A 45 -15.95 6.50 -22.80
CA PRO A 45 -16.24 7.86 -22.37
C PRO A 45 -17.75 8.08 -22.36
N SER A 46 -18.31 8.29 -21.16
CA SER A 46 -19.71 8.68 -20.98
C SER A 46 -19.84 10.19 -20.77
N SER A 47 -20.68 10.78 -21.63
CA SER A 47 -21.34 12.09 -21.61
C SER A 47 -20.61 13.30 -22.22
N LEU A 48 -21.19 13.80 -23.31
CA LEU A 48 -20.90 15.03 -24.08
C LEU A 48 -21.27 16.36 -23.37
N THR A 49 -21.44 16.38 -22.05
CA THR A 49 -21.73 17.64 -21.31
C THR A 49 -20.79 17.73 -20.11
N ALA A 50 -19.64 18.40 -20.32
CA ALA A 50 -18.54 18.45 -19.37
C ALA A 50 -18.81 19.46 -18.23
N ALA A 51 -19.67 19.10 -17.28
CA ALA A 51 -19.59 19.65 -15.93
C ALA A 51 -18.43 18.96 -15.18
N PRO A 52 -17.64 19.67 -14.35
CA PRO A 52 -16.51 19.08 -13.65
C PRO A 52 -16.98 17.96 -12.70
N LYS A 53 -16.66 16.71 -13.04
CA LYS A 53 -17.02 15.53 -12.22
C LYS A 53 -16.11 15.47 -10.99
N LYS A 54 -16.72 15.37 -9.80
CA LYS A 54 -15.99 15.16 -8.54
C LYS A 54 -15.23 13.84 -8.63
N LYS A 55 -14.00 13.80 -8.09
CA LYS A 55 -13.20 12.57 -8.02
C LYS A 55 -14.01 11.47 -7.33
N PRO A 56 -14.05 10.25 -7.87
CA PRO A 56 -14.78 9.15 -7.24
C PRO A 56 -14.11 8.78 -5.91
N VAL A 57 -14.84 8.91 -4.82
CA VAL A 57 -14.39 8.46 -3.49
C VAL A 57 -15.01 7.10 -3.20
N SER A 58 -14.18 6.15 -2.74
CA SER A 58 -14.67 4.82 -2.40
C SER A 58 -15.55 4.86 -1.15
N ARG A 59 -16.51 3.93 -1.05
CA ARG A 59 -17.42 3.87 0.10
C ARG A 59 -16.70 3.57 1.42
N SER A 60 -15.63 2.77 1.39
CA SER A 60 -14.82 2.46 2.58
C SER A 60 -14.09 3.71 3.10
N ILE A 61 -13.52 4.51 2.19
CA ILE A 61 -12.90 5.80 2.56
C ILE A 61 -13.95 6.76 3.14
N LYS A 62 -15.15 6.79 2.57
CA LYS A 62 -16.23 7.66 3.04
C LYS A 62 -16.69 7.34 4.47
N THR A 63 -16.61 6.08 4.90
CA THR A 63 -17.02 5.64 6.24
C THR A 63 -15.85 5.45 7.20
N GLY A 64 -14.60 5.60 6.73
CA GLY A 64 -13.40 5.40 7.54
C GLY A 64 -13.13 3.94 7.92
N LEU A 65 -13.65 2.99 7.15
CA LEU A 65 -13.48 1.55 7.40
C LEU A 65 -12.35 1.00 6.53
N GLN A 66 -11.44 0.20 7.10
CA GLN A 66 -10.42 -0.54 6.34
C GLN A 66 -11.06 -1.60 5.45
N PHE A 67 -12.17 -2.18 5.89
CA PHE A 67 -12.82 -3.26 5.18
C PHE A 67 -13.58 -2.77 3.94
N SER A 68 -13.52 -3.55 2.86
CA SER A 68 -14.05 -3.13 1.56
C SER A 68 -15.58 -3.29 1.43
N ILE A 69 -16.31 -2.21 1.70
CA ILE A 69 -17.78 -2.15 1.64
C ILE A 69 -18.34 -2.53 0.25
N GLY A 70 -17.60 -2.20 -0.81
CA GLY A 70 -17.98 -2.54 -2.18
C GLY A 70 -17.93 -4.04 -2.49
N ARG A 71 -17.06 -4.82 -1.82
CA ARG A 71 -17.02 -6.28 -1.98
C ARG A 71 -18.14 -6.94 -1.20
N ILE A 72 -18.34 -6.50 0.05
CA ILE A 72 -19.42 -6.99 0.91
C ILE A 72 -20.78 -6.83 0.22
N GLY A 73 -21.07 -5.66 -0.35
CA GLY A 73 -22.30 -5.45 -1.10
C GLY A 73 -22.46 -6.38 -2.32
N ARG A 74 -21.37 -6.82 -2.96
CA ARG A 74 -21.43 -7.82 -4.06
C ARG A 74 -21.76 -9.21 -3.52
N TYR A 75 -21.15 -9.63 -2.42
CA TYR A 75 -21.45 -10.91 -1.80
C TYR A 75 -22.87 -10.96 -1.26
N LEU A 76 -23.36 -9.87 -0.65
CA LEU A 76 -24.74 -9.80 -0.17
C LEU A 76 -25.77 -9.97 -1.29
N LYS A 77 -25.48 -9.45 -2.48
CA LYS A 77 -26.36 -9.61 -3.66
C LYS A 77 -26.23 -11.00 -4.30
N LYS A 78 -25.02 -11.56 -4.37
CA LYS A 78 -24.77 -12.89 -4.94
C LYS A 78 -25.29 -14.02 -4.05
N GLY A 79 -25.27 -13.83 -2.73
CA GLY A 79 -25.72 -14.82 -1.74
C GLY A 79 -27.24 -14.94 -1.59
N HIS A 80 -28.04 -14.18 -2.36
CA HIS A 80 -29.51 -14.19 -2.31
C HIS A 80 -30.11 -14.02 -0.90
N HIS A 81 -29.45 -13.28 -0.01
CA HIS A 81 -29.93 -13.08 1.37
C HIS A 81 -31.20 -12.24 1.46
N SER A 82 -31.48 -11.39 0.46
CA SER A 82 -32.70 -10.60 0.36
C SER A 82 -32.93 -10.14 -1.08
N GLN A 83 -34.18 -9.83 -1.42
CA GLN A 83 -34.56 -9.27 -2.72
C GLN A 83 -33.87 -7.91 -2.98
N ARG A 84 -33.61 -7.13 -1.92
CA ARG A 84 -32.93 -5.82 -2.02
C ARG A 84 -31.97 -5.64 -0.85
N VAL A 85 -30.75 -5.18 -1.15
CA VAL A 85 -29.72 -4.90 -0.15
C VAL A 85 -29.52 -3.38 -0.05
N GLY A 86 -29.82 -2.83 1.13
CA GLY A 86 -29.63 -1.41 1.43
C GLY A 86 -28.16 -1.02 1.65
N THR A 87 -27.86 0.27 1.52
CA THR A 87 -26.50 0.80 1.69
C THR A 87 -25.98 0.62 3.11
N SER A 88 -26.85 0.68 4.13
CA SER A 88 -26.48 0.49 5.53
C SER A 88 -26.03 -0.95 5.84
N ALA A 89 -26.62 -1.96 5.20
CA ALA A 89 -26.34 -3.36 5.47
C ALA A 89 -24.86 -3.72 5.24
N GLN A 90 -24.30 -3.28 4.11
CA GLN A 90 -22.89 -3.47 3.78
C GLN A 90 -21.93 -2.64 4.66
N VAL A 91 -22.38 -1.50 5.20
CA VAL A 91 -21.56 -0.67 6.11
C VAL A 91 -21.55 -1.30 7.51
N TYR A 92 -22.72 -1.72 7.99
CA TYR A 92 -22.87 -2.42 9.26
C TYR A 92 -22.03 -3.70 9.29
N LEU A 93 -22.13 -4.52 8.24
CA LEU A 93 -21.35 -5.75 8.16
C LEU A 93 -19.85 -5.48 8.06
N ALA A 94 -19.42 -4.43 7.35
CA ALA A 94 -18.01 -4.05 7.34
C ALA A 94 -17.51 -3.64 8.73
N ALA A 95 -18.29 -2.84 9.46
CA ALA A 95 -17.92 -2.33 10.78
C ALA A 95 -17.87 -3.42 11.86
N VAL A 96 -18.70 -4.47 11.75
CA VAL A 96 -18.69 -5.59 12.71
C VAL A 96 -17.50 -6.52 12.50
N LEU A 97 -16.96 -6.57 11.27
CA LEU A 97 -15.87 -7.46 10.90
C LEU A 97 -14.48 -6.82 11.07
N GLU A 98 -14.42 -5.51 11.25
CA GLU A 98 -13.20 -4.70 11.39
C GLU A 98 -12.74 -4.62 12.86
#